data_AF-A0A432HIL5-F1
#
_entry.id   AF-A0A432HIL5-F1
#
_cell.length_a   1.000
_cell.length_b   1.000
_cell.length_c   1.000
_cell.angle_alpha   90.00
_cell.angle_beta   90.00
_cell.angle_gamma   90.00
#
_symmetry.space_group_name_H-M   'P 1'
#
loop_
_entity.id
_entity.type
_entity.pdbx_description
1 polymer ?
#
loop_
_entity_poly.entity_id
_entity_poly.type
_entity_poly.pdbx_seq_one_letter_code
_entity_poly.pdbx_strand_id
1 'polypeptide(L)'
;MIEFLTWMPAVVLPGAALIQLVKLWKTHDPSGVSTLSWLLFGIAFVGAYLLFAQTGGYFSVQAIMAFLLTSVLNFWIVWTVLKYRFKPDENNEPERTTE
;
A
#
# COMPACT_ATOMS: atom_id res chain seq x y z
N MET A 1 -16.67 -22.53 11.75
CA MET A 1 -16.25 -21.30 12.47
C MET A 1 -14.75 -21.00 12.29
N ILE A 2 -13.85 -21.98 12.40
CA ILE A 2 -12.39 -21.78 12.21
C ILE A 2 -12.01 -21.47 10.76
N GLU A 3 -12.72 -22.06 9.78
CA GLU A 3 -12.41 -21.88 8.35
C GLU A 3 -12.63 -20.45 7.84
N PHE A 4 -13.59 -19.69 8.40
CA PHE A 4 -13.74 -18.27 8.06
C PHE A 4 -12.54 -17.43 8.54
N LEU A 5 -11.97 -17.79 9.70
CA LEU A 5 -10.84 -17.06 10.28
C LEU A 5 -9.56 -17.21 9.45
N THR A 6 -9.40 -18.30 8.67
CA THR A 6 -8.24 -18.47 7.77
C THR A 6 -8.31 -17.53 6.56
N TRP A 7 -9.50 -17.08 6.18
CA TRP A 7 -9.70 -16.10 5.11
C TRP A 7 -9.54 -14.65 5.57
N MET A 8 -9.53 -14.35 6.88
CA MET A 8 -9.45 -12.98 7.38
C MET A 8 -8.26 -12.19 6.79
N PRO A 9 -7.02 -12.71 6.82
CA PRO A 9 -5.89 -11.98 6.24
C PRO A 9 -6.06 -11.71 4.74
N ALA A 10 -6.64 -12.66 4.01
CA ALA A 10 -6.86 -12.57 2.57
C ALA A 10 -7.88 -11.51 2.16
N VAL A 11 -8.72 -11.05 3.08
CA VAL A 11 -9.74 -10.02 2.84
C VAL A 11 -9.36 -8.69 3.49
N VAL A 12 -8.99 -8.73 4.77
CA VAL A 12 -8.76 -7.52 5.57
C VAL A 12 -7.52 -6.78 5.11
N LEU A 13 -6.41 -7.48 4.83
CA LEU A 13 -5.16 -6.85 4.43
C LEU A 13 -5.26 -6.14 3.07
N PRO A 14 -5.67 -6.80 1.97
CA PRO A 14 -5.83 -6.09 0.70
C PRO A 14 -6.97 -5.08 0.74
N GLY A 15 -8.04 -5.34 1.50
CA GLY A 15 -9.16 -4.40 1.69
C GLY A 15 -8.71 -3.08 2.34
N ALA A 16 -7.92 -3.15 3.39
CA ALA A 16 -7.37 -1.96 4.05
C ALA A 16 -6.45 -1.16 3.12
N ALA A 17 -5.58 -1.84 2.36
CA ALA A 17 -4.70 -1.19 1.39
C ALA A 17 -5.50 -0.53 0.25
N LEU A 18 -6.55 -1.18 -0.27
CA LEU A 18 -7.44 -0.60 -1.28
C LEU A 18 -8.13 0.67 -0.78
N ILE A 19 -8.66 0.65 0.46
CA ILE A 19 -9.29 1.84 1.06
C ILE A 19 -8.28 2.99 1.14
N GLN A 20 -7.04 2.71 1.55
CA GLN A 20 -5.98 3.70 1.61
C GLN A 20 -5.65 4.27 0.22
N LEU A 21 -5.55 3.43 -0.80
CA LEU A 21 -5.26 3.83 -2.17
C LEU A 21 -6.40 4.69 -2.75
N VAL A 22 -7.66 4.27 -2.55
CA VAL A 22 -8.84 5.04 -2.96
C VAL A 22 -8.87 6.40 -2.26
N LYS A 23 -8.55 6.46 -0.96
CA LYS A 23 -8.45 7.72 -0.22
C LYS A 23 -7.40 8.63 -0.84
N LEU A 24 -6.19 8.12 -1.10
CA LEU A 24 -5.12 8.89 -1.74
C LEU A 24 -5.56 9.44 -3.10
N TRP A 25 -6.21 8.64 -3.95
CA TRP A 25 -6.68 9.13 -5.25
C TRP A 25 -7.84 10.12 -5.17
N LYS A 26 -8.67 10.06 -4.14
CA LYS A 26 -9.74 11.05 -3.94
C LYS A 26 -9.22 12.36 -3.39
N THR A 27 -8.36 12.31 -2.37
CA THR A 27 -7.90 13.52 -1.66
C THR A 27 -6.68 14.16 -2.31
N HIS A 28 -5.90 13.40 -3.09
CA HIS A 28 -4.58 13.82 -3.60
C HIS A 28 -3.61 14.31 -2.50
N ASP A 29 -3.88 13.96 -1.25
CA ASP A 29 -3.13 14.43 -0.08
C ASP A 29 -2.35 13.27 0.56
N PRO A 30 -1.01 13.26 0.43
CA PRO A 30 -0.15 12.23 1.02
C PRO A 30 0.29 12.52 2.47
N SER A 31 -0.13 13.62 3.08
CA SER A 31 0.45 14.15 4.34
C SER A 31 0.37 13.17 5.53
N GLY A 32 -0.69 12.36 5.60
CA GLY A 32 -0.88 11.36 6.65
C GLY A 32 -0.27 9.99 6.37
N VAL A 33 0.45 9.81 5.26
CA VAL A 33 0.87 8.49 4.76
C VAL A 33 2.39 8.38 4.77
N SER A 34 2.92 7.48 5.62
CA SER A 34 4.36 7.21 5.72
C SER A 34 4.86 6.33 4.56
N THR A 35 5.55 6.93 3.59
CA THR A 35 6.14 6.21 2.45
C THR A 35 7.01 5.02 2.88
N LEU A 36 7.86 5.22 3.88
CA LEU A 36 8.79 4.19 4.36
C LEU A 36 8.05 3.00 4.99
N SER A 37 6.99 3.28 5.77
CA SER A 37 6.20 2.22 6.40
C SER A 37 5.51 1.34 5.35
N TRP A 38 4.85 1.94 4.36
CA TRP A 38 4.19 1.18 3.29
C TRP A 38 5.18 0.41 2.42
N LEU A 39 6.37 0.96 2.18
CA LEU A 39 7.45 0.25 1.47
C LEU A 39 7.90 -0.99 2.26
N LEU A 40 8.19 -0.82 3.55
CA LEU A 40 8.62 -1.92 4.41
C LEU A 40 7.54 -2.99 4.56
N PHE A 41 6.26 -2.61 4.66
CA PHE A 41 5.15 -3.57 4.65
C PHE A 41 5.05 -4.32 3.33
N GLY A 42 5.23 -3.64 2.18
CA GLY A 42 5.32 -4.29 0.87
C GLY A 42 6.36 -5.41 0.86
N ILE A 43 7.58 -5.10 1.32
CA ILE A 43 8.69 -6.07 1.41
C ILE A 43 8.36 -7.19 2.41
N ALA A 44 7.84 -6.85 3.59
CA ALA A 44 7.50 -7.82 4.63
C ALA A 44 6.46 -8.84 4.14
N PHE A 45 5.45 -8.41 3.36
CA PHE A 45 4.47 -9.32 2.79
C PHE A 45 5.03 -10.24 1.69
N VAL A 46 6.02 -9.79 0.90
CA VAL A 46 6.76 -10.71 0.02
C VAL A 46 7.48 -11.77 0.85
N GLY A 47 8.19 -11.37 1.90
CA GLY A 47 8.86 -12.30 2.81
C GLY A 47 7.90 -13.29 3.48
N ALA A 48 6.75 -12.81 3.94
CA ALA A 48 5.70 -13.64 4.54
C ALA A 48 5.15 -14.67 3.53
N TYR A 49 4.93 -14.26 2.28
CA TYR A 49 4.53 -15.19 1.23
C TYR A 49 5.58 -16.27 0.99
N LEU A 50 6.87 -15.90 0.89
CA LEU A 50 7.96 -16.86 0.69
C LEU A 50 8.05 -17.86 1.84
N LEU A 51 7.92 -17.40 3.08
CA LEU A 51 7.90 -18.27 4.27
C LEU A 51 6.71 -19.24 4.24
N PHE A 52 5.52 -18.75 3.87
CA PHE A 52 4.32 -19.58 3.76
C PHE A 52 4.36 -20.53 2.56
N ALA A 53 4.98 -20.13 1.47
CA ALA A 53 5.16 -20.96 0.30
C ALA A 53 6.04 -22.19 0.59
N GLN A 54 7.05 -22.04 1.45
CA GLN A 54 7.94 -23.14 1.86
C GLN A 54 7.22 -24.24 2.64
N THR A 55 6.08 -23.96 3.28
CA THR A 55 5.29 -24.96 4.01
C THR A 55 4.27 -25.70 3.13
N GLY A 56 4.36 -25.55 1.80
CA GLY A 56 3.46 -26.18 0.82
C GLY A 56 2.29 -25.29 0.39
N GLY A 57 2.21 -24.06 0.90
CA GLY A 57 1.14 -23.11 0.61
C GLY A 57 1.27 -22.29 -0.69
N TYR A 58 2.17 -22.68 -1.61
CA TYR A 58 2.53 -21.86 -2.78
C TYR A 58 1.32 -21.45 -3.64
N PHE A 59 0.43 -22.40 -3.95
CA PHE A 59 -0.75 -22.15 -4.79
C PHE A 59 -2.00 -21.82 -3.98
N SER A 60 -1.86 -21.52 -2.69
CA SER A 60 -3.00 -21.13 -1.86
C SER A 60 -3.50 -19.75 -2.27
N VAL A 61 -4.74 -19.69 -2.78
CA VAL A 61 -5.41 -18.43 -3.11
C VAL A 61 -5.46 -17.50 -1.89
N GLN A 62 -5.67 -18.05 -0.69
CA GLN A 62 -5.68 -17.27 0.55
C GLN A 62 -4.32 -16.58 0.79
N ALA A 63 -3.20 -17.30 0.61
CA ALA A 63 -1.87 -16.76 0.84
C ALA A 63 -1.48 -15.71 -0.23
N ILE A 64 -1.82 -15.98 -1.50
CA ILE A 64 -1.59 -15.03 -2.59
C ILE A 64 -2.37 -13.73 -2.34
N MET A 65 -3.65 -13.83 -1.96
CA MET A 65 -4.49 -12.67 -1.66
C MET A 65 -4.02 -11.93 -0.41
N ALA A 66 -3.68 -12.65 0.67
CA ALA A 66 -3.25 -12.04 1.92
C ALA A 66 -1.91 -11.31 1.79
N PHE A 67 -0.98 -11.86 1.01
CA PHE A 67 0.41 -11.43 1.03
C PHE A 67 0.86 -10.79 -0.29
N LEU A 68 0.74 -11.48 -1.43
CA LEU A 68 1.23 -10.93 -2.70
C LEU A 68 0.36 -9.78 -3.20
N LEU A 69 -0.96 -9.93 -3.20
CA LEU A 69 -1.86 -8.86 -3.59
C LEU A 69 -1.69 -7.64 -2.66
N THR A 70 -1.66 -7.87 -1.34
CA THR A 70 -1.41 -6.80 -0.37
C THR A 70 -0.06 -6.11 -0.61
N SER A 71 0.99 -6.87 -0.93
CA SER A 71 2.32 -6.32 -1.24
C SER A 71 2.28 -5.41 -2.48
N VAL A 72 1.62 -5.85 -3.55
CA VAL A 72 1.43 -5.04 -4.76
C VAL A 72 0.69 -3.74 -4.44
N LEU A 73 -0.40 -3.82 -3.66
CA LEU A 73 -1.15 -2.64 -3.24
C LEU A 73 -0.31 -1.68 -2.39
N ASN A 74 0.54 -2.20 -1.50
CA ASN A 74 1.45 -1.38 -0.69
C ASN A 74 2.46 -0.62 -1.56
N PHE A 75 3.07 -1.28 -2.54
CA PHE A 75 3.96 -0.61 -3.49
C PHE A 75 3.21 0.42 -4.35
N TRP A 76 1.95 0.14 -4.69
CA TRP A 76 1.10 1.10 -5.40
C TRP A 76 0.78 2.34 -4.55
N ILE A 77 0.53 2.17 -3.26
CA ILE A 77 0.39 3.27 -2.31
C ILE A 77 1.68 4.10 -2.27
N VAL A 78 2.85 3.46 -2.14
CA VAL A 78 4.15 4.14 -2.17
C VAL A 78 4.31 4.96 -3.45
N TRP A 79 4.06 4.36 -4.61
CA TRP A 79 4.12 5.05 -5.90
C TRP A 79 3.18 6.26 -5.95
N THR A 80 1.94 6.10 -5.49
CA THR A 80 0.93 7.17 -5.47
C THR A 80 1.34 8.31 -4.52
N VAL A 81 1.86 7.98 -3.34
CA VAL A 81 2.36 8.96 -2.37
C VAL A 81 3.52 9.75 -2.96
N LEU A 82 4.49 9.07 -3.58
CA LEU A 82 5.61 9.75 -4.24
C LEU A 82 5.10 10.65 -5.38
N LYS A 83 4.21 10.15 -6.23
CA LYS A 83 3.59 10.93 -7.31
C LYS A 83 2.95 12.23 -6.81
N TYR A 84 2.25 12.19 -5.68
CA TYR A 84 1.57 13.38 -5.13
C TYR A 84 2.50 14.30 -4.33
N ARG A 85 3.57 13.78 -3.71
CA ARG A 85 4.58 14.61 -3.05
C ARG A 85 5.46 15.37 -4.05
N PHE A 86 5.73 14.78 -5.21
CA PHE A 86 6.58 15.41 -6.23
C PHE A 86 5.81 16.29 -7.22
N LYS A 87 4.49 16.44 -7.07
CA LYS A 87 3.76 17.43 -7.85
C LYS A 87 4.18 18.81 -7.32
N PRO A 88 4.91 19.63 -8.09
CA PRO A 88 5.32 20.95 -7.62
C PRO A 88 4.06 21.77 -7.40
N ASP A 89 3.99 22.49 -6.27
CA ASP A 89 2.98 23.52 -6.07
C ASP A 89 3.11 24.53 -7.22
N GLU A 90 2.14 24.50 -8.13
CA GLU A 90 2.02 25.42 -9.27
C GLU A 90 1.77 26.88 -8.81
N ASN A 91 1.65 27.12 -7.50
CA ASN A 91 1.29 28.40 -6.89
C ASN A 91 2.45 29.10 -6.16
N ASN A 92 3.69 28.61 -6.25
CA ASN A 92 4.85 29.39 -5.80
C ASN A 92 5.29 30.36 -6.90
N GLU A 93 4.41 31.30 -7.28
CA GLU A 93 4.88 32.53 -7.90
C GLU A 93 5.72 33.26 -6.83
N PRO A 94 6.98 33.60 -7.11
CA PRO A 94 7.74 34.42 -6.18
C PRO A 94 7.02 35.76 -6.09
N GLU A 95 6.54 36.11 -4.89
CA GLU A 95 6.12 37.47 -4.57
C GLU A 95 7.24 38.40 -5.03
N ARG A 96 7.01 39.03 -6.18
CA ARG A 96 7.90 40.04 -6.73
C ARG A 96 7.88 41.17 -5.71
N THR A 97 8.94 41.26 -4.92
CA THR A 97 9.27 42.43 -4.11
C THR A 97 9.21 43.65 -5.03
N THR A 98 8.12 44.40 -4.97
CA THR A 98 8.07 45.77 -5.51
C THR A 98 8.81 46.65 -4.54
N GLU A 99 9.99 47.09 -4.96
CA GLU A 99 10.71 48.25 -4.41
C GLU A 99 9.88 49.53 -4.52
#